data_AF-A0A7W1K413-F1
#
_entry.id   AF-A0A7W1K413-F1
#
_cell.length_a   1.000
_cell.length_b   1.000
_cell.length_c   1.000
_cell.angle_alpha   90.00
_cell.angle_beta   90.00
_cell.angle_gamma   90.00
#
_symmetry.space_group_name_H-M   'P 1'
#
loop_
_entity.id
_entity.type
_entity.pdbx_description
1 polymer ?
#
loop_
_entity_poly.entity_id
_entity_poly.type
_entity_poly.pdbx_seq_one_letter_code
_entity_poly.pdbx_strand_id
1 'polypeptide(L)' 'MAGILALQGGAATLLWILAVVLVIMGIVSIVRGGVLAGIVLIIVGLLVGPGGVSIF' A
#
# COMPACT_ATOMS: atom_id res chain seq x y z
N MET A 1 22.50 -17.37 -3.05
CA MET A 1 21.04 -17.62 -2.98
C MET A 1 20.39 -17.02 -1.73
N ALA A 2 20.93 -17.22 -0.51
CA ALA A 2 20.30 -16.73 0.74
C ALA A 2 20.17 -15.20 0.87
N GLY A 3 21.14 -14.41 0.39
CA GLY A 3 21.06 -12.95 0.45
C GLY A 3 19.94 -12.33 -0.41
N ILE A 4 19.61 -12.95 -1.54
CA ILE A 4 18.49 -12.55 -2.40
C ILE A 4 17.15 -12.84 -1.70
N LEU A 5 17.02 -13.97 -1.00
CA LEU A 5 15.80 -14.33 -0.27
C LEU A 5 15.52 -13.37 0.91
N ALA A 6 16.56 -12.90 1.60
CA ALA A 6 16.42 -11.91 2.67
C ALA A 6 15.99 -10.53 2.14
N LEU A 7 16.52 -10.13 0.97
CA LEU A 7 16.11 -8.88 0.31
C LEU A 7 14.63 -8.93 -0.13
N GLN A 8 14.15 -10.10 -0.57
CA GLN A 8 12.74 -10.32 -0.92
C GLN A 8 11.82 -10.17 0.29
N GLY A 9 12.18 -10.75 1.44
CA GLY A 9 11.41 -10.62 2.68
C GLY A 9 11.37 -9.19 3.23
N GLY A 10 12.48 -8.45 3.14
CA GLY A 10 12.54 -7.04 3.53
C GLY A 10 11.77 -6.10 2.60
N ALA A 11 11.76 -6.38 1.30
CA ALA A 11 10.97 -5.61 0.33
C ALA A 11 9.46 -5.80 0.57
N ALA A 12 9.01 -7.01 0.93
CA ALA A 12 7.61 -7.29 1.22
C ALA A 12 7.07 -6.51 2.43
N THR A 13 7.86 -6.41 3.51
CA THR A 13 7.48 -5.61 4.69
C THR A 13 7.47 -4.11 4.40
N LEU A 14 8.42 -3.62 3.60
CA LEU A 14 8.46 -2.23 3.13
C LEU A 14 7.22 -1.88 2.28
N LEU A 15 6.84 -2.73 1.33
CA LEU A 15 5.66 -2.52 0.49
C LEU A 15 4.37 -2.52 1.32
N TRP A 16 4.26 -3.37 2.35
CA TRP A 16 3.12 -3.36 3.27
C TRP A 16 3.02 -2.04 4.06
N ILE A 17 4.13 -1.53 4.59
CA ILE A 17 4.13 -0.25 5.31
C ILE A 17 3.70 0.89 4.38
N LEU A 18 4.23 0.92 3.15
CA LEU A 18 3.84 1.92 2.15
C LEU A 18 2.36 1.83 1.78
N ALA A 19 1.81 0.62 1.63
CA ALA A 19 0.40 0.40 1.36
C ALA A 19 -0.50 0.94 2.48
N VAL A 20 -0.14 0.71 3.74
CA VAL A 20 -0.88 1.24 4.90
C VAL A 20 -0.87 2.77 4.88
N VAL A 21 0.26 3.40 4.59
CA VAL A 21 0.38 4.86 4.49
C VAL A 21 -0.50 5.42 3.36
N LEU A 22 -0.52 4.78 2.19
CA LEU A 22 -1.37 5.16 1.05
C LEU A 22 -2.86 5.11 1.39
N VAL A 23 -3.31 4.05 2.08
CA VAL A 23 -4.71 3.92 2.50
C VAL A 23 -5.08 5.00 3.52
N ILE A 24 -4.22 5.29 4.50
CA ILE A 24 -4.45 6.36 5.48
C ILE A 24 -4.53 7.72 4.77
N MET A 25 -3.62 7.99 3.84
CA MET A 25 -3.64 9.20 3.00
C MET A 25 -4.94 9.34 2.20
N GLY A 26 -5.46 8.22 1.69
CA GLY A 26 -6.74 8.19 0.99
C GLY A 26 -7.92 8.53 1.90
N ILE A 27 -7.98 7.93 3.10
CA ILE A 27 -9.02 8.24 4.09
C ILE A 27 -8.96 9.73 4.50
N VAL A 28 -7.78 10.25 4.81
CA VAL A 28 -7.58 11.66 5.16
C VAL A 28 -8.01 12.59 4.02
N SER A 29 -7.76 12.21 2.76
CA SER A 29 -8.19 12.98 1.59
C SER A 29 -9.72 13.04 1.48
N ILE A 30 -10.43 11.94 1.73
CA ILE A 30 -11.91 11.91 1.75
C ILE A 30 -12.45 12.81 2.86
N VAL A 31 -11.91 12.73 4.07
CA VAL A 31 -12.33 13.55 5.23
C VAL A 31 -12.13 15.05 4.96
N ARG A 32 -11.14 15.42 4.14
CA ARG A 32 -10.86 16.81 3.73
C ARG A 32 -11.71 17.29 2.54
N GLY A 33 -12.66 16.48 2.05
CA GLY A 33 -13.51 16.79 0.89
C GLY A 33 -12.91 16.41 -0.47
N GLY A 34 -11.70 15.85 -0.50
CA GLY A 34 -11.03 15.34 -1.70
C GLY A 34 -11.47 13.92 -2.06
N VAL A 35 -12.78 13.70 -2.20
CA VAL A 35 -13.38 12.36 -2.32
C VAL A 35 -12.76 11.52 -3.45
N LEU A 36 -12.62 12.11 -4.64
CA LEU A 36 -12.07 11.41 -5.80
C LEU A 36 -10.60 10.99 -5.60
N ALA A 37 -9.76 11.90 -5.13
CA ALA A 37 -8.35 11.62 -4.86
C ALA A 37 -8.20 10.57 -3.74
N GLY A 38 -9.03 10.64 -2.71
CA GLY A 38 -9.02 9.69 -1.61
C GLY A 38 -9.39 8.28 -2.04
N ILE A 39 -10.42 8.12 -2.87
CA ILE A 39 -10.80 6.82 -3.44
C ILE A 39 -9.66 6.25 -4.29
N VAL A 40 -9.04 7.08 -5.15
CA VAL A 40 -7.90 6.65 -5.98
C VAL A 40 -6.74 6.17 -5.12
N LEU A 41 -6.38 6.91 -4.06
CA LEU A 41 -5.30 6.54 -3.14
C LEU A 41 -5.58 5.23 -2.39
N ILE A 42 -6.84 4.97 -2.00
CA ILE A 42 -7.24 3.71 -1.36
C ILE A 42 -7.09 2.55 -2.34
N ILE A 43 -7.57 2.68 -3.57
CA ILE A 43 -7.44 1.63 -4.59
C ILE A 43 -5.97 1.33 -4.87
N VAL A 44 -5.13 2.36 -5.04
CA VAL A 44 -3.68 2.19 -5.24
C VAL A 44 -3.03 1.52 -4.02
N GLY A 45 -3.40 1.92 -2.80
CA GLY A 45 -2.87 1.30 -1.57
C GLY A 45 -3.24 -0.19 -1.45
N LEU A 46 -4.45 -0.57 -1.82
CA LEU A 46 -4.90 -1.97 -1.82
C LEU A 46 -4.24 -2.81 -2.92
N LEU A 47 -3.93 -2.21 -4.08
CA LEU A 47 -3.20 -2.88 -5.16
C LEU A 47 -1.72 -3.11 -4.82
N VAL A 48 -1.13 -2.24 -3.99
CA VAL A 48 0.30 -2.30 -3.59
C VAL A 48 0.54 -3.19 -2.36
N GLY A 49 -0.41 -3.31 -1.42
CA GLY A 49 -0.20 -4.01 -0.16
C GLY A 49 -0.57 -5.51 -0.17
N PRO A 50 0.06 -6.37 0.66
CA PRO A 50 -0.19 -7.84 0.76
C PRO A 50 -1.50 -8.24 1.48
N GLY A 51 -2.62 -7.56 1.24
CA GLY A 51 -3.92 -7.72 1.92
C GLY A 51 -4.94 -8.69 1.32
N GLY A 52 -4.59 -9.53 0.33
CA GLY A 52 -5.47 -10.58 -0.22
C GLY A 52 -6.09 -10.32 -1.60
N VAL A 53 -5.81 -9.15 -2.20
CA VAL A 53 -6.00 -8.83 -3.64
C VAL A 53 -4.68 -8.41 -4.30
N SER A 54 -3.58 -8.76 -3.63
CA SER A 54 -2.22 -8.36 -3.93
C SER A 54 -1.70 -9.16 -5.11
N ILE A 55 -1.26 -8.46 -6.14
CA ILE A 55 -0.73 -9.06 -7.38
C ILE A 55 0.79 -9.33 -7.25
N PHE A 56 1.40 -8.94 -6.13
CA PHE A 56 2.83 -9.12 -5.78
C PHE A 56 2.96 -9.72 -4.38
#